data_AF-A0A529XAI3-F1
#
_entry.id   AF-A0A529XAI3-F1
#
_cell.length_a   1.000
_cell.length_b   1.000
_cell.length_c   1.000
_cell.angle_alpha   90.00
_cell.angle_beta   90.00
_cell.angle_gamma   90.00
#
_symmetry.space_group_name_H-M   'P 1'
#
loop_
_entity.id
_entity.type
_entity.pdbx_description
1 polymer ?
#
loop_
_entity_poly.entity_id
_entity_poly.type
_entity_poly.pdbx_seq_one_letter_code
_entity_poly.pdbx_strand_id
1 'polypeptide(L)'
;ATIIQTRHRIPEQPLTAGQVLVFQVPIPEPLRFLEPRETETRKMHALEEYGLMHVKLYEDIAKHGRIATTYAYPVKVEGRYVMDPSPTPKFDNPKMHRSPALQLFGAGREKRIYAVPPFTDVVSLDFEDHPFEVQTFDQPCA
;
A
#
# COMPACT_ATOMS: atom_id res chain seq x y z
N ALA A 1 21.62 6.89 4.69
CA ALA A 1 21.07 6.71 6.06
C ALA A 1 20.84 5.23 6.34
N THR A 2 21.01 4.78 7.57
CA THR A 2 20.72 3.39 8.00
C THR A 2 19.26 3.21 8.41
N ILE A 3 18.67 4.22 9.07
CA ILE A 3 17.24 4.29 9.39
C ILE A 3 16.66 5.53 8.71
N ILE A 4 15.54 5.36 8.01
CA ILE A 4 14.82 6.42 7.30
C ILE A 4 13.40 6.43 7.82
N GLN A 5 13.02 7.43 8.61
CA GLN A 5 11.62 7.62 9.01
C GLN A 5 10.94 8.53 7.98
N THR A 6 9.78 8.10 7.47
CA THR A 6 9.08 8.80 6.40
C THR A 6 7.60 8.98 6.68
N ARG A 7 7.04 10.03 6.07
CA ARG A 7 5.61 10.29 5.97
C ARG A 7 5.28 10.54 4.50
N HIS A 8 4.43 9.69 3.94
CA HIS A 8 3.84 9.81 2.59
C HIS A 8 4.79 9.60 1.40
N ARG A 9 6.08 9.30 1.57
CA ARG A 9 6.98 9.09 0.43
C ARG A 9 7.94 7.94 0.63
N ILE A 10 8.24 7.25 -0.46
CA ILE A 10 9.44 6.42 -0.58
C ILE A 10 10.47 7.22 -1.39
N PRO A 11 11.74 7.32 -0.93
CA PRO A 11 12.78 8.00 -1.70
C PRO A 11 12.85 7.52 -3.15
N GLU A 12 13.20 8.42 -4.06
CA GLU A 12 13.45 8.06 -5.46
C GLU A 12 14.77 7.32 -5.63
N GLN A 13 15.76 7.65 -4.80
CA GLN A 13 16.99 6.88 -4.70
C GLN A 13 16.67 5.44 -4.28
N PRO A 14 17.09 4.41 -5.04
CA PRO A 14 16.89 3.02 -4.67
C PRO A 14 17.48 2.72 -3.28
N LEU A 15 16.69 2.02 -2.48
CA LEU A 15 17.14 1.56 -1.17
C LEU A 15 18.11 0.39 -1.32
N THR A 16 18.96 0.19 -0.31
CA THR A 16 19.97 -0.86 -0.28
C THR A 16 19.81 -1.76 0.94
N ALA A 17 20.43 -2.94 0.89
CA ALA A 17 20.48 -3.85 2.03
C ALA A 17 21.07 -3.16 3.27
N GLY A 18 20.55 -3.50 4.45
CA GLY A 18 20.93 -2.89 5.73
C GLY A 18 20.24 -1.56 6.04
N GLN A 19 19.43 -1.01 5.12
CA GLN A 19 18.56 0.13 5.40
C GLN A 19 17.21 -0.32 5.98
N VAL A 20 16.65 0.51 6.85
CA VAL A 20 15.29 0.34 7.40
C VAL A 20 14.46 1.58 7.09
N LEU A 21 13.32 1.39 6.41
CA LEU A 21 12.34 2.42 6.13
C LEU A 21 11.18 2.31 7.12
N VAL A 22 10.89 3.38 7.87
CA VAL A 22 9.86 3.42 8.91
C VAL A 22 8.75 4.39 8.49
N PHE A 23 7.59 3.86 8.14
CA PHE A 23 6.42 4.61 7.69
C PHE A 23 5.54 5.05 8.85
N GLN A 24 5.12 6.31 8.82
CA GLN A 24 4.03 6.82 9.66
C GLN A 24 2.68 6.50 9.03
N VAL A 25 1.82 5.80 9.78
CA VAL A 25 0.53 5.33 9.27
C VAL A 25 -0.63 5.91 10.09
N PRO A 26 -1.55 6.67 9.48
CA PRO A 26 -2.73 7.19 10.18
C PRO A 26 -3.83 6.14 10.34
N ILE A 27 -4.04 5.30 9.32
CA ILE A 27 -5.07 4.25 9.25
C ILE A 27 -4.36 2.99 8.72
N PRO A 28 -4.14 1.96 9.55
CA PRO A 28 -3.39 0.75 9.15
C PRO A 28 -4.26 -0.32 8.48
N GLU A 29 -5.58 -0.11 8.46
CA GLU A 29 -6.56 -1.09 8.03
C GLU A 29 -7.02 -0.74 6.60
N PRO A 30 -6.57 -1.47 5.55
CA PRO A 30 -6.92 -1.16 4.17
C PRO A 30 -8.44 -1.26 3.91
N LEU A 31 -9.17 -2.07 4.69
CA LEU A 31 -10.61 -2.23 4.55
C LEU A 31 -11.41 -1.17 5.30
N ARG A 32 -10.78 -0.22 6.01
CA ARG A 32 -11.44 0.66 6.99
C ARG A 32 -12.60 1.48 6.41
N PHE A 33 -12.47 1.92 5.16
CA PHE A 33 -13.50 2.72 4.49
C PHE A 33 -14.67 1.89 3.94
N LEU A 34 -14.51 0.57 3.89
CA LEU A 34 -15.52 -0.39 3.47
C LEU A 34 -16.23 -1.02 4.66
N GLU A 35 -15.46 -1.36 5.70
CA GLU A 35 -15.96 -1.88 6.96
C GLU A 35 -15.31 -1.11 8.13
N PRO A 36 -16.07 -0.25 8.85
CA PRO A 36 -15.51 0.57 9.92
C PRO A 36 -15.19 -0.22 11.19
N ARG A 37 -15.71 -1.44 11.38
CA ARG A 37 -15.56 -2.23 12.60
C ARG A 37 -14.33 -3.13 12.53
N GLU A 38 -13.39 -2.92 13.45
CA GLU A 38 -12.19 -3.75 13.54
C GLU A 38 -12.49 -5.23 13.85
N THR A 39 -13.59 -5.51 14.57
CA THR A 39 -14.01 -6.88 14.85
C THR A 39 -14.36 -7.66 13.59
N GLU A 40 -14.86 -6.97 12.56
CA GLU A 40 -15.21 -7.58 11.28
C GLU A 40 -14.01 -7.63 10.33
N THR A 41 -13.25 -6.52 10.19
CA THR A 41 -12.05 -6.54 9.33
C THR A 41 -11.02 -7.57 9.80
N ARG A 42 -10.87 -7.78 11.11
CA ARG A 42 -10.01 -8.84 11.64
C ARG A 42 -10.44 -10.24 11.17
N LYS A 43 -11.75 -10.52 11.11
CA LYS A 43 -12.25 -11.80 10.59
C LYS A 43 -11.97 -11.92 9.09
N MET A 44 -12.19 -10.84 8.34
CA MET A 44 -11.89 -10.80 6.91
C MET A 44 -10.41 -11.09 6.63
N HIS A 45 -9.49 -10.47 7.39
CA HIS A 45 -8.06 -10.79 7.30
C HIS A 45 -7.73 -12.22 7.71
N ALA A 46 -8.44 -12.79 8.69
CA ALA A 46 -8.22 -14.17 9.14
C ALA A 46 -8.69 -15.21 8.12
N LEU A 47 -9.75 -14.88 7.36
CA LEU A 47 -10.40 -15.75 6.37
C LEU A 47 -10.01 -15.41 4.91
N GLU A 48 -9.14 -14.44 4.70
CA GLU A 48 -8.71 -13.96 3.37
C GLU A 48 -9.88 -13.40 2.51
N GLU A 49 -10.89 -12.82 3.16
CA GLU A 49 -12.09 -12.28 2.50
C GLU A 49 -11.86 -10.87 1.94
N TYR A 50 -11.03 -10.76 0.90
CA TYR A 50 -10.68 -9.47 0.27
C TYR A 50 -11.53 -9.10 -0.95
N GLY A 51 -12.62 -9.84 -1.22
CA GLY A 51 -13.54 -9.55 -2.33
C GLY A 51 -14.10 -8.13 -2.30
N LEU A 52 -14.39 -7.60 -1.10
CA LEU A 52 -14.95 -6.26 -0.91
C LEU A 52 -14.01 -5.16 -1.45
N MET A 53 -12.69 -5.35 -1.33
CA MET A 53 -11.71 -4.42 -1.87
C MET A 53 -11.74 -4.40 -3.41
N HIS A 54 -11.86 -5.56 -4.04
CA HIS A 54 -12.00 -5.63 -5.50
C HIS A 54 -13.29 -4.96 -5.96
N VAL A 55 -14.41 -5.19 -5.28
CA VAL A 55 -15.68 -4.50 -5.60
C VAL A 55 -15.51 -2.99 -5.56
N LYS A 56 -14.83 -2.45 -4.53
CA LYS A 56 -14.53 -1.01 -4.43
C LYS A 56 -13.76 -0.50 -5.64
N LEU A 57 -12.68 -1.18 -6.01
CA LEU A 57 -11.83 -0.75 -7.13
C LEU A 57 -12.61 -0.80 -8.47
N TYR A 58 -13.47 -1.81 -8.63
CA TYR A 58 -14.32 -1.93 -9.81
C TYR A 58 -15.39 -0.84 -9.88
N GLU A 59 -15.97 -0.45 -8.74
CA GLU A 59 -16.90 0.69 -8.69
C GLU A 59 -16.25 2.00 -9.13
N ASP A 60 -14.98 2.24 -8.76
CA ASP A 60 -14.26 3.42 -9.22
C ASP A 60 -14.12 3.41 -10.76
N ILE A 61 -13.74 2.26 -11.33
CA ILE A 61 -13.63 2.08 -12.78
C ILE A 61 -14.97 2.33 -13.46
N ALA A 62 -16.05 1.73 -12.96
CA ALA A 62 -17.38 1.92 -13.54
C ALA A 62 -17.87 3.37 -13.50
N LYS A 63 -17.52 4.13 -12.45
CA LYS A 63 -17.94 5.53 -12.28
C LYS A 63 -17.03 6.53 -13.01
N HIS A 64 -15.74 6.24 -13.14
CA HIS A 64 -14.74 7.22 -13.57
C HIS A 64 -13.87 6.78 -14.75
N GLY A 65 -14.05 5.56 -15.26
CA GLY A 65 -13.21 4.94 -16.29
C GLY A 65 -11.80 4.61 -15.82
N ARG A 66 -11.49 4.81 -14.53
CA ARG A 66 -10.19 4.56 -13.89
C ARG A 66 -10.36 4.41 -12.39
N ILE A 67 -9.40 3.77 -11.74
CA ILE A 67 -9.36 3.67 -10.28
C ILE A 67 -9.10 5.06 -9.67
N ALA A 68 -9.96 5.50 -8.75
CA ALA A 68 -9.91 6.85 -8.17
C ALA A 68 -8.92 6.96 -7.01
N THR A 69 -8.49 5.84 -6.43
CA THR A 69 -7.47 5.79 -5.37
C THR A 69 -6.13 6.31 -5.88
N THR A 70 -5.66 7.45 -5.37
CA THR A 70 -4.40 8.10 -5.79
C THR A 70 -3.24 7.94 -4.80
N TYR A 71 -3.54 7.65 -3.55
CA TYR A 71 -2.61 7.38 -2.44
C TYR A 71 -3.17 6.29 -1.53
N ALA A 72 -2.34 5.73 -0.63
CA ALA A 72 -2.71 4.60 0.21
C ALA A 72 -3.34 3.45 -0.62
N TYR A 73 -2.76 3.21 -1.79
CA TYR A 73 -3.32 2.27 -2.75
C TYR A 73 -3.04 0.84 -2.27
N PRO A 74 -4.08 -0.01 -2.08
CA PRO A 74 -3.92 -1.31 -1.44
C PRO A 74 -2.99 -2.24 -2.21
N VAL A 75 -2.12 -2.92 -1.48
CA VAL A 75 -1.17 -3.91 -2.03
C VAL A 75 -1.43 -5.29 -1.43
N LYS A 76 -1.18 -6.35 -2.19
CA LYS A 76 -1.11 -7.73 -1.70
C LYS A 76 0.35 -8.08 -1.42
N VAL A 77 0.63 -8.46 -0.17
CA VAL A 77 1.97 -8.80 0.32
C VAL A 77 2.09 -10.31 0.45
N GLU A 78 3.18 -10.85 -0.10
CA GLU A 78 3.52 -12.28 -0.08
C GLU A 78 2.36 -13.16 -0.56
N GLY A 79 1.66 -12.70 -1.60
CA GLY A 79 0.52 -13.41 -2.20
C GLY A 79 -0.71 -13.57 -1.30
N ARG A 80 -0.70 -13.04 -0.06
CA ARG A 80 -1.71 -13.34 0.96
C ARG A 80 -2.39 -12.10 1.54
N TYR A 81 -1.67 -11.28 2.30
CA TYR A 81 -2.29 -10.18 3.05
C TYR A 81 -2.49 -8.95 2.17
N VAL A 82 -3.72 -8.43 2.10
CA VAL A 82 -3.95 -7.06 1.64
C VAL A 82 -3.49 -6.09 2.72
N MET A 83 -2.73 -5.07 2.34
CA MET A 83 -2.04 -4.14 3.24
C MET A 83 -2.22 -2.68 2.77
N ASP A 84 -2.37 -1.77 3.73
CA ASP A 84 -2.26 -0.33 3.51
C ASP A 84 -0.76 0.08 3.48
N PRO A 85 -0.23 0.62 2.37
CA PRO A 85 1.19 0.99 2.25
C PRO A 85 1.52 2.35 2.88
N SER A 86 0.73 2.82 3.85
CA SER A 86 0.65 4.20 4.33
C SER A 86 0.13 5.17 3.26
N PRO A 87 -0.08 6.47 3.57
CA PRO A 87 -0.53 7.47 2.60
C PRO A 87 0.55 7.88 1.58
N THR A 88 1.34 6.92 1.10
CA THR A 88 2.22 7.08 -0.05
C THR A 88 1.39 7.23 -1.33
N PRO A 89 1.84 8.04 -2.30
CA PRO A 89 1.21 8.09 -3.60
C PRO A 89 1.34 6.72 -4.26
N LYS A 90 0.36 6.31 -5.07
CA LYS A 90 0.45 5.03 -5.81
C LYS A 90 1.73 4.93 -6.65
N PHE A 91 2.29 6.07 -7.10
CA PHE A 91 3.61 6.18 -7.73
C PHE A 91 4.73 5.46 -6.95
N ASP A 92 4.67 5.45 -5.61
CA ASP A 92 5.70 4.84 -4.78
C ASP A 92 5.50 3.33 -4.57
N ASN A 93 4.31 2.76 -4.80
CA ASN A 93 4.02 1.34 -4.57
C ASN A 93 5.02 0.39 -5.26
N PRO A 94 5.41 0.58 -6.54
CA PRO A 94 6.38 -0.30 -7.20
C PRO A 94 7.74 -0.39 -6.50
N LYS A 95 8.12 0.64 -5.73
CA LYS A 95 9.39 0.67 -4.99
C LYS A 95 9.40 -0.26 -3.78
N MET A 96 8.23 -0.73 -3.35
CA MET A 96 8.10 -1.68 -2.24
C MET A 96 8.37 -3.12 -2.69
N HIS A 97 8.07 -3.43 -3.96
CA HIS A 97 8.21 -4.76 -4.53
C HIS A 97 9.67 -5.19 -4.54
N ARG A 98 9.97 -6.32 -3.88
CA ARG A 98 11.32 -6.89 -3.78
C ARG A 98 12.41 -5.91 -3.33
N SER A 99 12.04 -4.89 -2.56
CA SER A 99 12.98 -3.92 -2.01
C SER A 99 14.02 -4.62 -1.13
N PRO A 100 15.32 -4.28 -1.21
CA PRO A 100 16.35 -4.86 -0.35
C PRO A 100 16.33 -4.31 1.08
N ALA A 101 15.56 -3.24 1.34
CA ALA A 101 15.43 -2.63 2.65
C ALA A 101 14.26 -3.21 3.44
N LEU A 102 14.41 -3.29 4.77
CA LEU A 102 13.31 -3.64 5.67
C LEU A 102 12.32 -2.47 5.73
N GLN A 103 11.03 -2.76 5.61
CA GLN A 103 9.97 -1.75 5.68
C GLN A 103 9.11 -2.01 6.91
N LEU A 104 9.02 -1.03 7.81
CA LEU A 104 8.25 -1.07 9.04
C LEU A 104 7.17 0.00 9.02
N PHE A 105 5.97 -0.35 9.44
CA PHE A 105 4.81 0.53 9.40
C PHE A 105 4.23 0.70 10.79
N GLY A 106 4.14 1.94 11.26
CA GLY A 106 3.71 2.27 12.62
C GLY A 106 2.46 3.13 12.63
N ALA A 107 1.35 2.57 13.15
CA ALA A 107 0.12 3.31 13.42
C ALA A 107 -0.06 3.48 14.94
N GLY A 108 0.54 4.53 15.50
CA GLY A 108 0.58 4.76 16.94
C GLY A 108 -0.81 4.95 17.57
N ARG A 109 -1.69 5.73 16.93
CA ARG A 109 -3.06 6.00 17.39
C ARG A 109 -3.92 4.73 17.36
N GLU A 110 -3.76 3.92 16.32
CA GLU A 110 -4.53 2.68 16.09
C GLU A 110 -3.88 1.44 16.74
N LYS A 111 -2.71 1.60 17.38
CA LYS A 111 -1.96 0.55 18.08
C LYS A 111 -1.65 -0.65 17.18
N ARG A 112 -1.16 -0.40 15.95
CA ARG A 112 -0.74 -1.46 15.02
C ARG A 112 0.68 -1.23 14.53
N ILE A 113 1.39 -2.34 14.37
CA ILE A 113 2.70 -2.42 13.72
C ILE A 113 2.62 -3.56 12.72
N TYR A 114 3.15 -3.34 11.53
CA TYR A 114 3.29 -4.36 10.49
C TYR A 114 4.57 -4.12 9.70
N ALA A 115 4.99 -5.11 8.93
CA ALA A 115 6.28 -5.10 8.26
C ALA A 115 6.21 -5.79 6.90
N VAL A 116 7.06 -5.34 5.98
CA VAL A 116 7.41 -6.02 4.75
C VAL A 116 8.90 -6.34 4.82
N PRO A 117 9.28 -7.62 4.96
CA PRO A 117 10.68 -8.03 4.92
C PRO A 117 11.38 -7.66 3.59
N PRO A 118 12.72 -7.61 3.58
CA PRO A 118 13.47 -7.48 2.33
C PRO A 118 13.11 -8.57 1.32
N PHE A 119 13.06 -8.21 0.05
CA PHE A 119 12.80 -9.11 -1.08
C PHE A 119 11.43 -9.80 -1.09
N THR A 120 10.48 -9.30 -0.30
CA THR A 120 9.08 -9.76 -0.30
C THR A 120 8.33 -9.27 -1.52
N ASP A 121 7.43 -10.11 -2.03
CA ASP A 121 6.56 -9.72 -3.13
C ASP A 121 5.47 -8.77 -2.63
N VAL A 122 5.41 -7.58 -3.22
CA VAL A 122 4.38 -6.58 -2.97
C VAL A 122 3.77 -6.19 -4.31
N VAL A 123 2.48 -6.41 -4.49
CA VAL A 123 1.77 -6.18 -5.76
C VAL A 123 0.56 -5.31 -5.51
N SER A 124 0.45 -4.17 -6.20
CA SER A 124 -0.76 -3.34 -6.14
C SER A 124 -1.97 -4.13 -6.65
N LEU A 125 -3.12 -4.02 -6.00
CA LEU A 125 -4.34 -4.66 -6.48
C LEU A 125 -4.81 -4.01 -7.80
N ASP A 126 -5.05 -4.79 -8.83
CA ASP A 126 -5.56 -4.33 -10.12
C ASP A 126 -6.46 -5.40 -10.76
N PHE A 127 -6.84 -5.17 -12.01
CA PHE A 127 -7.59 -6.14 -12.81
C PHE A 127 -6.85 -6.40 -14.12
N GLU A 128 -7.05 -7.58 -14.72
CA GLU A 128 -6.41 -7.93 -16.00
C GLU A 128 -6.76 -6.94 -17.12
N ASP A 129 -7.98 -6.41 -17.12
CA ASP A 129 -8.48 -5.43 -18.08
C ASP A 129 -8.20 -3.97 -17.67
N HIS A 130 -7.78 -3.74 -16.42
CA HIS A 130 -7.43 -2.42 -15.87
C HIS A 130 -6.17 -2.53 -15.00
N PRO A 131 -4.98 -2.66 -15.62
CA PRO A 131 -3.73 -2.85 -14.91
C PRO A 131 -3.35 -1.64 -14.07
N PHE A 132 -2.51 -1.86 -13.06
CA PHE A 132 -2.01 -0.79 -12.21
C PHE A 132 -1.15 0.23 -12.99
N GLU A 133 -1.50 1.51 -12.87
CA GLU A 133 -0.77 2.63 -13.48
C GLU A 133 -0.32 3.67 -12.44
N VAL A 134 0.88 4.22 -12.63
CA VAL A 134 1.44 5.32 -11.80
C VAL A 134 1.14 6.69 -12.41
N GLN A 135 1.26 7.75 -11.61
CA GLN A 135 1.12 9.12 -12.11
C GLN A 135 2.24 9.48 -13.10
N THR A 136 1.89 10.22 -14.15
CA THR A 136 2.79 10.84 -15.12
C THR A 136 2.55 12.35 -15.19
N PHE A 137 3.56 13.10 -15.61
CA PHE A 137 3.50 14.55 -15.77
C PHE A 137 4.15 14.94 -17.10
N ASP A 138 3.56 15.91 -17.81
CA ASP A 138 4.07 16.38 -19.11
C ASP A 138 5.37 17.20 -18.99
N GLN A 139 5.62 17.76 -17.81
CA GLN A 139 6.76 18.61 -17.53
C GLN A 139 7.76 17.90 -16.62
N PRO A 140 9.08 18.07 -16.87
CA PRO A 140 10.10 17.63 -15.93
C PRO A 140 10.09 18.48 -14.66
N CYS A 141 10.88 18.08 -13.67
CA CYS A 141 11.25 19.00 -12.59
C CYS A 141 11.90 20.26 -13.20
N ALA A 142 11.50 21.45 -12.72
CA ALA A 142 12.00 22.74 -13.18
C ALA A 142 13.49 22.94 -12.90
#